data_AF-A0A847F2Y9-F1
#
_entry.id   AF-A0A847F2Y9-F1
#
_cell.length_a   1.000
_cell.length_b   1.000
_cell.length_c   1.000
_cell.angle_alpha   90.00
_cell.angle_beta   90.00
_cell.angle_gamma   90.00
#
_symmetry.space_group_name_H-M   'P 1'
#
loop_
_entity.id
_entity.type
_entity.pdbx_description
1 polymer ?
#
loop_
_entity_poly.entity_id
_entity_poly.type
_entity_poly.pdbx_seq_one_letter_code
_entity_poly.pdbx_strand_id
1 'polypeptide(L)'
;MRERRSALRERNPDGEYVGDLGKTKREPILIVGEDGGAKVRWVYRGVNAATDSALGEMARSGELFRIDRVTDLALEFIYHDPRAKKFALVLPETLRHRYFEERASLLRRIAEEGQFEIPAYVAEARVVIGMEGLRRYLVEGRPKLRSADRFDAPISVRGFGESDGDSLRDEDIGRGWFGPEGEPPPEELTLDEDRLEDSLLKLIQEGERAIPVLERALSDPSAEVRLAGAIGLAELRATSAARSMVDAYLEETSDAAPHFARLLAYLGEEALEAIEARMRDEIGMNRRLALAMAHLAEAGFDVEIEQLAQGDDALARTAREGLRRIMDARDAVALSSLEERLQMEGSSRLAARLEARLRH
;
A
#
# COMPACT_ATOMS: atom_id res chain seq x y z
N MET A 1 -5.78 23.13 27.81
CA MET A 1 -5.45 22.27 26.64
C MET A 1 -5.63 20.77 26.94
N ARG A 2 -6.69 20.35 27.65
CA ARG A 2 -7.00 18.93 27.89
C ARG A 2 -8.35 18.47 27.30
N GLU A 3 -9.12 19.38 26.71
CA GLU A 3 -10.53 19.11 26.33
C GLU A 3 -10.77 18.79 24.86
N ARG A 4 -9.74 18.82 23.98
CA ARG A 4 -9.91 18.44 22.56
C ARG A 4 -9.58 16.98 22.23
N ARG A 5 -9.18 16.15 23.20
CA ARG A 5 -8.80 14.74 22.98
C ARG A 5 -9.95 13.73 23.14
N SER A 6 -11.18 14.16 23.47
CA SER A 6 -12.30 13.25 23.78
C SER A 6 -13.45 13.25 22.76
N ALA A 7 -13.35 13.96 21.63
CA ALA A 7 -14.53 14.23 20.78
C ALA A 7 -14.67 13.37 19.51
N LEU A 8 -13.83 12.35 19.30
CA LEU A 8 -13.95 11.43 18.14
C LEU A 8 -13.66 9.96 18.52
N ARG A 9 -14.07 9.55 19.73
CA ARG A 9 -14.37 8.13 19.98
C ARG A 9 -15.74 7.86 19.38
N GLU A 10 -15.76 7.70 18.05
CA GLU A 10 -16.91 7.16 17.36
C GLU A 10 -17.27 5.84 18.05
N ARG A 11 -18.41 5.83 18.75
CA ARG A 11 -18.93 4.67 19.45
C ARG A 11 -19.08 3.59 18.38
N ASN A 12 -18.26 2.54 18.42
CA ASN A 12 -18.43 1.38 17.55
C ASN A 12 -19.51 0.47 18.16
N PRO A 13 -20.76 0.49 17.67
CA PRO A 13 -21.86 -0.24 18.29
C PRO A 13 -21.71 -1.77 18.19
N ASP A 14 -20.93 -2.26 17.21
CA ASP A 14 -20.76 -3.69 16.92
C ASP A 14 -19.52 -4.29 17.60
N GLY A 15 -18.63 -3.43 18.13
CA GLY A 15 -17.37 -3.80 18.74
C GLY A 15 -16.38 -4.41 17.75
N GLU A 16 -16.47 -3.99 16.48
CA GLU A 16 -15.55 -4.36 15.42
C GLU A 16 -14.25 -3.55 15.51
N TYR A 17 -13.17 -4.06 14.94
CA TYR A 17 -11.92 -3.32 14.86
C TYR A 17 -11.80 -2.63 13.51
N VAL A 18 -11.71 -1.31 13.54
CA VAL A 18 -11.65 -0.44 12.34
C VAL A 18 -10.26 0.14 12.09
N GLY A 19 -9.27 -0.23 12.92
CA GLY A 19 -7.88 0.20 12.76
C GLY A 19 -7.24 -0.34 11.48
N ASP A 20 -6.16 0.29 11.04
CA ASP A 20 -5.53 -0.02 9.75
C ASP A 20 -4.93 -1.42 9.72
N LEU A 21 -4.45 -1.93 10.86
CA LEU A 21 -4.04 -3.34 11.00
C LEU A 21 -5.17 -4.35 10.72
N GLY A 22 -6.43 -3.94 10.84
CA GLY A 22 -7.60 -4.77 10.58
C GLY A 22 -8.06 -4.75 9.12
N LYS A 23 -7.44 -3.94 8.26
CA LYS A 23 -7.80 -3.83 6.84
C LYS A 23 -6.96 -4.78 6.00
N THR A 24 -7.48 -5.15 4.84
CA THR A 24 -6.68 -5.83 3.82
C THR A 24 -5.61 -4.86 3.33
N LYS A 25 -4.34 -5.27 3.43
CA LYS A 25 -3.19 -4.42 3.12
C LYS A 25 -2.12 -5.21 2.38
N ARG A 26 -1.54 -4.59 1.36
CA ARG A 26 -0.40 -5.13 0.61
C ARG A 26 0.84 -4.28 0.83
N GLU A 27 2.01 -4.91 0.83
CA GLU A 27 3.30 -4.24 0.94
C GLU A 27 4.27 -4.81 -0.11
N PRO A 28 5.18 -3.98 -0.66
CA PRO A 28 6.19 -4.45 -1.58
C PRO A 28 7.32 -5.13 -0.80
N ILE A 29 7.76 -6.27 -1.30
CA ILE A 29 8.95 -6.98 -0.82
C ILE A 29 9.95 -7.14 -1.94
N LEU A 30 11.23 -7.09 -1.60
CA LEU A 30 12.30 -7.38 -2.54
C LEU A 30 12.68 -8.87 -2.42
N ILE A 31 12.54 -9.60 -3.51
CA ILE A 31 12.97 -11.00 -3.62
C ILE A 31 14.25 -11.02 -4.44
N VAL A 32 15.33 -11.51 -3.85
CA VAL A 32 16.59 -11.75 -4.55
C VAL A 32 16.58 -13.17 -5.10
N GLY A 33 16.71 -13.32 -6.42
CA GLY A 33 16.84 -14.59 -7.11
C GLY A 33 18.23 -15.21 -6.94
N GLU A 34 18.36 -16.49 -7.29
CA GLU A 34 19.63 -17.23 -7.20
C GLU A 34 20.72 -16.65 -8.12
N ASP A 35 20.33 -15.93 -9.17
CA ASP A 35 21.20 -15.21 -10.11
C ASP A 35 21.68 -13.85 -9.56
N GLY A 36 21.26 -13.47 -8.34
CA GLY A 36 21.56 -12.18 -7.72
C GLY A 36 20.67 -11.03 -8.23
N GLY A 37 19.72 -11.29 -9.14
CA GLY A 37 18.74 -10.31 -9.58
C GLY A 37 17.68 -10.06 -8.49
N ALA A 38 17.30 -8.81 -8.26
CA ALA A 38 16.29 -8.46 -7.26
C ALA A 38 14.97 -8.04 -7.94
N LYS A 39 13.85 -8.61 -7.51
CA LYS A 39 12.51 -8.37 -8.05
C LYS A 39 11.59 -7.89 -6.93
N VAL A 40 10.86 -6.79 -7.16
CA VAL A 40 9.84 -6.34 -6.20
C VAL A 40 8.56 -7.13 -6.43
N ARG A 41 7.97 -7.69 -5.36
CA ARG A 41 6.67 -8.38 -5.37
C ARG A 41 5.74 -7.79 -4.33
N TRP A 42 4.46 -7.67 -4.66
CA TRP A 42 3.42 -7.20 -3.75
C TRP A 42 2.80 -8.38 -3.02
N VAL A 43 2.87 -8.37 -1.69
CA VAL A 43 2.36 -9.45 -0.84
C VAL A 43 1.33 -8.90 0.14
N TYR A 44 0.31 -9.70 0.45
CA TYR A 44 -0.70 -9.33 1.44
C TYR A 44 -0.14 -9.50 2.86
N ARG A 45 -0.11 -8.41 3.62
CA ARG A 45 0.40 -8.36 5.01
C ARG A 45 -0.72 -8.20 6.02
N GLY A 46 -1.90 -7.82 5.56
CA GLY A 46 -3.17 -7.90 6.27
C GLY A 46 -4.26 -8.43 5.33
N VAL A 47 -5.12 -9.30 5.84
CA VAL A 47 -6.28 -9.85 5.14
C VAL A 47 -7.49 -9.73 6.05
N ASN A 48 -8.47 -8.93 5.64
CA ASN A 48 -9.77 -8.87 6.27
C ASN A 48 -10.74 -9.80 5.53
N ALA A 49 -10.99 -10.98 6.09
CA ALA A 49 -11.81 -12.01 5.46
C ALA A 49 -13.30 -11.67 5.39
N ALA A 50 -13.77 -10.64 6.11
CA ALA A 50 -15.17 -10.19 6.03
C ALA A 50 -15.41 -9.25 4.84
N THR A 51 -14.43 -8.40 4.51
CA THR A 51 -14.47 -7.56 3.30
C THR A 51 -14.00 -8.33 2.08
N ASP A 52 -12.97 -9.17 2.23
CA ASP A 52 -12.28 -9.86 1.13
C ASP A 52 -12.35 -11.38 1.31
N SER A 53 -13.53 -11.95 1.06
CA SER A 53 -13.80 -13.37 1.32
C SER A 53 -12.89 -14.33 0.53
N ALA A 54 -12.57 -14.01 -0.73
CA ALA A 54 -11.67 -14.79 -1.58
C ALA A 54 -10.22 -14.80 -1.02
N LEU A 55 -9.70 -13.64 -0.62
CA LEU A 55 -8.40 -13.56 0.05
C LEU A 55 -8.40 -14.28 1.40
N GLY A 56 -9.52 -14.22 2.13
CA GLY A 56 -9.74 -15.02 3.33
C GLY A 56 -9.69 -16.53 3.06
N GLU A 57 -10.20 -17.01 1.93
CA GLU A 57 -10.07 -18.41 1.49
C GLU A 57 -8.62 -18.78 1.16
N MET A 58 -7.93 -17.95 0.37
CA MET A 58 -6.52 -18.14 0.02
C MET A 58 -5.61 -18.15 1.26
N ALA A 59 -5.89 -17.25 2.21
CA ALA A 59 -5.20 -17.20 3.49
C ALA A 59 -5.42 -18.48 4.29
N ARG A 60 -6.60 -19.12 4.21
CA ARG A 60 -6.91 -20.38 4.91
C ARG A 60 -6.36 -21.62 4.19
N SER A 61 -6.30 -21.60 2.86
CA SER A 61 -5.74 -22.67 2.04
C SER A 61 -4.20 -22.67 2.08
N GLY A 62 -3.58 -21.54 2.45
CA GLY A 62 -2.13 -21.37 2.48
C GLY A 62 -1.56 -20.98 1.11
N GLU A 63 -2.39 -20.37 0.27
CA GLU A 63 -2.06 -20.02 -1.11
C GLU A 63 -1.70 -18.53 -1.27
N LEU A 64 -1.88 -17.74 -0.20
CA LEU A 64 -1.63 -16.30 -0.17
C LEU A 64 -0.21 -15.90 -0.60
N PHE A 65 0.78 -16.77 -0.38
CA PHE A 65 2.19 -16.51 -0.69
C PHE A 65 2.82 -17.53 -1.64
N ARG A 66 2.00 -18.31 -2.35
CA ARG A 66 2.49 -19.26 -3.34
C ARG A 66 2.75 -18.52 -4.65
N ILE A 67 3.99 -18.12 -4.88
CA ILE A 67 4.39 -17.45 -6.12
C ILE A 67 4.95 -18.49 -7.10
N ASP A 68 4.44 -18.46 -8.35
CA ASP A 68 4.91 -19.28 -9.49
C ASP A 68 4.97 -20.82 -9.22
N ARG A 69 4.20 -21.33 -8.26
CA ARG A 69 4.13 -22.77 -7.85
C ARG A 69 5.45 -23.41 -7.37
N VAL A 70 6.53 -22.64 -7.25
CA VAL A 70 7.88 -23.15 -6.88
C VAL A 70 8.47 -22.38 -5.68
N THR A 71 8.04 -21.14 -5.43
CA THR A 71 8.60 -20.30 -4.36
C THR A 71 7.57 -20.03 -3.28
N ASP A 72 7.76 -20.66 -2.12
CA ASP A 72 7.00 -20.34 -0.91
C ASP A 72 7.75 -19.25 -0.12
N LEU A 73 7.15 -18.07 -0.05
CA LEU A 73 7.70 -16.99 0.76
C LEU A 73 7.30 -17.17 2.22
N ALA A 74 8.31 -17.24 3.10
CA ALA A 74 8.11 -17.30 4.53
C ALA A 74 7.87 -15.90 5.11
N LEU A 75 6.65 -15.39 4.94
CA LEU A 75 6.23 -14.08 5.44
C LEU A 75 5.08 -14.20 6.43
N GLU A 76 5.10 -13.32 7.43
CA GLU A 76 4.00 -13.10 8.34
C GLU A 76 2.91 -12.21 7.74
N PHE A 77 1.67 -12.41 8.21
CA PHE A 77 0.52 -11.57 7.86
C PHE A 77 -0.52 -11.54 8.96
N ILE A 78 -1.34 -10.49 8.98
CA ILE A 78 -2.49 -10.37 9.88
C ILE A 78 -3.72 -10.98 9.19
N TYR A 79 -4.38 -11.90 9.88
CA TYR A 79 -5.71 -12.39 9.53
C TYR A 79 -6.73 -11.72 10.45
N HIS A 80 -7.71 -11.03 9.86
CA HIS A 80 -8.81 -10.39 10.56
C HIS A 80 -10.14 -10.89 10.01
N ASP A 81 -11.05 -11.27 10.90
CA ASP A 81 -12.46 -11.52 10.59
C ASP A 81 -13.29 -10.86 11.69
N PRO A 82 -13.85 -9.65 11.45
CA PRO A 82 -14.64 -8.95 12.44
C PRO A 82 -15.94 -9.71 12.78
N ARG A 83 -16.56 -10.40 11.82
CA ARG A 83 -17.80 -11.17 12.02
C ARG A 83 -17.57 -12.34 12.98
N ALA A 84 -16.46 -13.04 12.83
CA ALA A 84 -16.06 -14.13 13.71
C ALA A 84 -15.30 -13.66 14.98
N LYS A 85 -15.04 -12.35 15.11
CA LYS A 85 -14.20 -11.74 16.17
C LYS A 85 -12.84 -12.43 16.27
N LYS A 86 -12.20 -12.65 15.12
CA LYS A 86 -10.88 -13.29 14.98
C LYS A 86 -9.88 -12.24 14.53
N PHE A 87 -8.75 -12.18 15.21
CA PHE A 87 -7.63 -11.31 14.86
C PHE A 87 -6.35 -12.01 15.29
N ALA A 88 -5.51 -12.38 14.32
CA ALA A 88 -4.29 -13.12 14.57
C ALA A 88 -3.16 -12.68 13.63
N LEU A 89 -1.95 -12.64 14.15
CA LEU A 89 -0.75 -12.56 13.33
C LEU A 89 -0.30 -13.99 13.03
N VAL A 90 -0.31 -14.36 11.76
CA VAL A 90 0.07 -15.69 11.27
C VAL A 90 1.54 -15.65 10.90
N LEU A 91 2.34 -16.46 11.57
CA LEU A 91 3.78 -16.63 11.32
C LEU A 91 4.02 -17.97 10.62
N PRO A 92 4.85 -18.02 9.56
CA PRO A 92 5.35 -19.27 9.01
C PRO A 92 6.09 -20.11 10.06
N GLU A 93 6.10 -21.44 9.89
CA GLU A 93 6.80 -22.36 10.80
C GLU A 93 8.31 -22.05 10.89
N THR A 94 8.91 -21.63 9.78
CA THR A 94 10.33 -21.22 9.72
C THR A 94 10.65 -20.00 10.58
N LEU A 95 9.66 -19.10 10.78
CA LEU A 95 9.78 -17.91 11.61
C LEU A 95 9.31 -18.11 13.06
N ARG A 96 9.02 -19.35 13.47
CA ARG A 96 8.58 -19.68 14.83
C ARG A 96 9.49 -19.13 15.93
N HIS A 97 10.80 -19.07 15.67
CA HIS A 97 11.78 -18.53 16.62
C HIS A 97 11.58 -17.04 16.93
N ARG A 98 10.94 -16.28 16.04
CA ARG A 98 10.64 -14.85 16.21
C ARG A 98 9.31 -14.57 16.90
N TYR A 99 8.61 -15.60 17.38
CA TYR A 99 7.28 -15.48 17.98
C TYR A 99 7.13 -14.31 18.97
N PHE A 100 8.05 -14.18 19.93
CA PHE A 100 7.94 -13.15 20.95
C PHE A 100 8.23 -11.75 20.42
N GLU A 101 9.18 -11.62 19.50
CA GLU A 101 9.51 -10.35 18.83
C GLU A 101 8.32 -9.86 18.01
N GLU A 102 7.74 -10.75 17.20
CA GLU A 102 6.61 -10.42 16.34
C GLU A 102 5.35 -10.12 17.17
N ARG A 103 5.13 -10.84 18.27
CA ARG A 103 4.06 -10.52 19.22
C ARG A 103 4.27 -9.14 19.85
N ALA A 104 5.48 -8.81 20.27
CA ALA A 104 5.77 -7.50 20.84
C ALA A 104 5.65 -6.37 19.80
N SER A 105 6.02 -6.64 18.55
CA SER A 105 5.83 -5.74 17.41
C SER A 105 4.35 -5.48 17.15
N LEU A 106 3.53 -6.53 17.09
CA LEU A 106 2.08 -6.42 16.91
C LEU A 106 1.43 -5.56 18.00
N LEU A 107 1.73 -5.84 19.27
CA LEU A 107 1.14 -5.09 20.39
C LEU A 107 1.55 -3.61 20.38
N ARG A 108 2.78 -3.29 19.95
CA ARG A 108 3.21 -1.90 19.77
C ARG A 108 2.43 -1.21 18.65
N ARG A 109 2.30 -1.87 17.49
CA ARG A 109 1.54 -1.33 16.35
C ARG A 109 0.08 -1.06 16.72
N ILE A 110 -0.57 -1.99 17.45
CA ILE A 110 -1.94 -1.79 17.96
C ILE A 110 -2.01 -0.59 18.92
N ALA A 111 -1.01 -0.42 19.79
CA ALA A 111 -0.97 0.70 20.73
C ALA A 111 -0.71 2.06 20.06
N GLU A 112 0.08 2.08 18.98
CA GLU A 112 0.38 3.26 18.16
C GLU A 112 -0.87 3.76 17.41
N GLU A 113 -1.78 2.85 17.04
CA GLU A 113 -3.09 3.16 16.45
C GLU A 113 -4.12 3.75 17.45
N GLY A 114 -3.68 4.28 18.60
CA GLY A 114 -4.50 4.71 19.76
C GLY A 114 -5.61 5.75 19.51
N GLN A 115 -5.88 6.07 18.25
CA GLN A 115 -7.02 6.79 17.71
C GLN A 115 -8.29 5.93 17.68
N PHE A 116 -8.16 4.59 17.54
CA PHE A 116 -9.29 3.67 17.43
C PHE A 116 -9.62 2.95 18.74
N GLU A 117 -10.90 2.60 18.96
CA GLU A 117 -11.29 1.71 20.06
C GLU A 117 -10.77 0.30 19.76
N ILE A 118 -10.05 -0.31 20.71
CA ILE A 118 -9.46 -1.65 20.55
C ILE A 118 -10.40 -2.69 21.18
N PRO A 119 -11.07 -3.54 20.39
CA PRO A 119 -11.91 -4.60 20.94
C PRO A 119 -11.11 -5.65 21.70
N ALA A 120 -11.73 -6.33 22.66
CA ALA A 120 -11.07 -7.37 23.46
C ALA A 120 -10.41 -8.47 22.60
N TYR A 121 -11.01 -8.85 21.47
CA TYR A 121 -10.44 -9.88 20.59
C TYR A 121 -9.17 -9.43 19.84
N VAL A 122 -8.95 -8.12 19.70
CA VAL A 122 -7.74 -7.52 19.14
C VAL A 122 -6.71 -7.24 20.24
N ALA A 123 -7.14 -6.80 21.41
CA ALA A 123 -6.25 -6.67 22.58
C ALA A 123 -5.64 -8.03 22.98
N GLU A 124 -6.40 -9.12 22.80
CA GLU A 124 -5.97 -10.50 23.04
C GLU A 124 -5.38 -11.18 21.78
N ALA A 125 -4.98 -10.39 20.77
CA ALA A 125 -4.45 -10.90 19.50
C ALA A 125 -3.37 -11.97 19.73
N ARG A 126 -3.52 -13.08 19.01
CA ARG A 126 -2.62 -14.23 19.10
C ARG A 126 -1.66 -14.23 17.93
N VAL A 127 -0.43 -14.64 18.22
CA VAL A 127 0.48 -15.10 17.19
C VAL A 127 0.20 -16.57 16.95
N VAL A 128 -0.05 -16.93 15.70
CA VAL A 128 -0.42 -18.27 15.28
C VAL A 128 0.69 -18.81 14.37
N ILE A 129 1.17 -20.01 14.66
CA ILE A 129 2.26 -20.61 13.89
C ILE A 129 1.70 -21.55 12.82
N GLY A 130 2.07 -21.25 11.57
CA GLY A 130 1.76 -22.02 10.38
C GLY A 130 0.28 -22.09 10.03
N MET A 131 0.01 -22.74 8.90
CA MET A 131 -1.34 -22.91 8.38
C MET A 131 -2.21 -23.79 9.26
N GLU A 132 -1.63 -24.83 9.84
CA GLU A 132 -2.34 -25.71 10.77
C GLU A 132 -2.73 -24.98 12.05
N GLY A 133 -1.86 -24.09 12.54
CA GLY A 133 -2.18 -23.19 13.65
C GLY A 133 -3.36 -22.28 13.30
N LEU A 134 -3.40 -21.72 12.09
CA LEU A 134 -4.49 -20.83 11.66
C LEU A 134 -5.81 -21.59 11.59
N ARG A 135 -5.84 -22.76 10.96
CA ARG A 135 -7.05 -23.60 10.89
C ARG A 135 -7.58 -23.93 12.28
N ARG A 136 -6.68 -24.31 13.21
CA ARG A 136 -7.06 -24.57 14.60
C ARG A 136 -7.62 -23.33 15.28
N TYR A 137 -6.93 -22.18 15.16
CA TYR A 137 -7.37 -20.92 15.74
C TYR A 137 -8.77 -20.50 15.24
N LEU A 138 -9.09 -20.77 13.97
CA LEU A 138 -10.39 -20.43 13.39
C LEU A 138 -11.52 -21.35 13.89
N VAL A 139 -11.25 -22.64 14.07
CA VAL A 139 -12.22 -23.63 14.56
C VAL A 139 -12.40 -23.56 16.08
N GLU A 140 -11.36 -23.19 16.83
CA GLU A 140 -11.45 -22.98 18.27
C GLU A 140 -12.44 -21.85 18.56
N GLY A 141 -13.58 -22.15 19.19
CA GLY A 141 -14.41 -21.13 19.83
C GLY A 141 -13.60 -20.36 20.87
N ARG A 142 -14.07 -19.16 21.27
CA ARG A 142 -13.42 -18.39 22.36
C ARG A 142 -13.02 -19.37 23.46
N PRO A 143 -11.73 -19.51 23.83
CA PRO A 143 -11.40 -20.26 25.01
C PRO A 143 -12.17 -19.60 26.13
N LYS A 144 -13.00 -20.38 26.85
CA LYS A 144 -13.54 -19.94 28.12
C LYS A 144 -12.32 -19.49 28.91
N LEU A 145 -12.24 -18.20 29.23
CA LEU A 145 -11.31 -17.76 30.25
C LEU A 145 -11.50 -18.75 31.39
N ARG A 146 -10.45 -19.53 31.69
CA ARG A 146 -10.33 -20.02 33.06
C ARG A 146 -10.41 -18.74 33.88
N SER A 147 -11.41 -18.69 34.76
CA SER A 147 -11.56 -17.63 35.73
C SER A 147 -10.19 -17.23 36.22
N ALA A 148 -9.97 -15.93 36.33
CA ALA A 148 -8.78 -15.29 36.84
C ALA A 148 -8.52 -15.69 38.30
N ASP A 149 -8.26 -16.96 38.54
CA ASP A 149 -7.74 -17.46 39.80
C ASP A 149 -6.22 -17.48 39.66
N ARG A 150 -5.62 -16.52 40.37
CA ARG A 150 -4.21 -16.33 40.70
C ARG A 150 -3.39 -15.47 39.76
N PHE A 151 -3.58 -14.15 39.89
CA PHE A 151 -2.47 -13.23 40.15
C PHE A 151 -2.92 -12.15 41.16
N ASP A 152 -3.29 -12.59 42.37
CA ASP A 152 -3.26 -11.72 43.54
C ASP A 152 -1.80 -11.56 43.98
N ALA A 153 -1.10 -10.62 43.36
CA ALA A 153 0.09 -10.02 43.92
C ALA A 153 0.21 -8.59 43.36
N PRO A 154 0.14 -7.54 44.20
CA PRO A 154 0.34 -6.18 43.72
C PRO A 154 1.79 -6.02 43.26
N ILE A 155 1.99 -5.70 41.98
CA ILE A 155 3.28 -5.27 41.48
C ILE A 155 3.49 -3.83 41.97
N SER A 156 4.23 -3.70 43.07
CA SER A 156 4.72 -2.43 43.59
C SER A 156 5.77 -1.86 42.61
N VAL A 157 5.40 -0.81 41.87
CA VAL A 157 6.39 0.01 41.15
C VAL A 157 7.10 0.89 42.18
N ARG A 158 8.28 0.45 42.62
CA ARG A 158 9.18 1.22 43.48
C ARG A 158 10.20 1.96 42.62
N GLY A 159 10.17 3.29 42.70
CA GLY A 159 11.35 4.14 42.59
C GLY A 159 11.72 4.66 41.20
N PHE A 160 11.17 5.82 40.85
CA PHE A 160 11.99 6.90 40.28
C PHE A 160 11.70 8.16 41.09
N GLY A 161 12.77 8.73 41.64
CA GLY A 161 12.76 9.72 42.70
C GLY A 161 12.14 11.05 42.30
N GLU A 162 11.55 11.68 43.30
CA GLU A 162 11.25 13.11 43.37
C GLU A 162 12.50 13.92 42.99
N SER A 163 12.34 14.85 42.06
CA SER A 163 13.22 16.01 41.96
C SER A 163 12.33 17.25 41.94
N ASP A 164 12.29 17.87 43.12
CA ASP A 164 12.05 19.29 43.43
C ASP A 164 11.39 20.13 42.33
N GLY A 165 10.13 20.48 42.61
CA GLY A 165 9.45 21.55 41.89
C GLY A 165 10.06 22.90 42.26
N ASP A 166 10.73 23.52 41.29
CA ASP A 166 10.91 24.96 41.29
C ASP A 166 9.84 25.60 40.41
N SER A 167 9.10 26.52 41.01
CA SER A 167 7.96 27.19 40.40
C SER A 167 8.43 28.20 39.36
N LEU A 168 8.25 27.90 38.08
CA LEU A 168 8.23 28.93 37.05
C LEU A 168 6.92 29.70 37.16
N ARG A 169 7.03 30.96 37.58
CA ARG A 169 5.93 31.92 37.72
C ARG A 169 5.41 32.31 36.34
N ASP A 170 4.10 32.54 36.24
CA ASP A 170 3.37 32.94 35.02
C ASP A 170 3.79 34.31 34.41
N GLU A 171 4.92 34.89 34.82
CA GLU A 171 5.35 36.24 34.45
C GLU A 171 6.48 36.30 33.39
N ASP A 172 7.02 35.16 32.96
CA ASP A 172 8.07 35.12 31.92
C ASP A 172 7.52 34.95 30.48
N ILE A 173 6.20 34.84 30.31
CA ILE A 173 5.54 34.78 29.00
C ILE A 173 5.27 36.20 28.49
N GLY A 174 6.31 36.98 28.26
CA GLY A 174 6.06 38.40 27.99
C GLY A 174 7.20 39.29 27.57
N ARG A 175 8.28 38.82 26.93
CA ARG A 175 9.19 39.72 26.19
C ARG A 175 9.86 39.05 24.98
N GLY A 176 9.30 39.34 23.80
CA GLY A 176 10.08 39.80 22.65
C GLY A 176 10.68 38.75 21.72
N TRP A 177 9.91 38.34 20.71
CA TRP A 177 10.43 38.31 19.34
C TRP A 177 9.33 38.79 18.38
N PHE A 178 9.46 40.02 17.90
CA PHE A 178 8.71 40.55 16.76
C PHE A 178 9.68 40.68 15.57
N GLY A 179 9.36 40.00 14.46
CA GLY A 179 9.79 40.31 13.09
C GLY A 179 10.79 39.35 12.42
N PRO A 180 10.74 39.17 11.07
CA PRO A 180 10.01 39.97 10.10
C PRO A 180 8.81 39.22 9.46
N GLU A 181 7.90 40.01 8.88
CA GLU A 181 7.07 39.75 7.69
C GLU A 181 6.48 38.35 7.47
N GLY A 182 5.14 38.33 7.34
CA GLY A 182 4.25 37.24 6.94
C GLY A 182 4.88 35.90 6.62
N GLU A 183 4.33 34.82 7.21
CA GLU A 183 4.48 33.48 6.63
C GLU A 183 4.47 33.61 5.11
N PRO A 184 5.56 33.23 4.41
CA PRO A 184 5.57 33.31 2.97
C PRO A 184 4.30 32.61 2.49
N PRO A 185 3.56 33.22 1.53
CA PRO A 185 2.38 32.56 1.00
C PRO A 185 2.77 31.12 0.67
N PRO A 186 1.92 30.12 1.00
CA PRO A 186 2.28 28.72 0.87
C PRO A 186 2.93 28.52 -0.50
N GLU A 187 4.19 28.08 -0.50
CA GLU A 187 4.99 28.02 -1.72
C GLU A 187 4.17 27.32 -2.80
N GLU A 188 4.03 27.98 -3.95
CA GLU A 188 3.24 27.45 -5.05
C GLU A 188 3.90 26.14 -5.51
N LEU A 189 3.19 25.04 -5.28
CA LEU A 189 3.64 23.71 -5.65
C LEU A 189 3.69 23.60 -7.18
N THR A 190 4.87 23.35 -7.71
CA THR A 190 5.15 23.31 -9.14
C THR A 190 6.07 22.14 -9.48
N LEU A 191 5.88 21.56 -10.67
CA LEU A 191 6.85 20.68 -11.31
C LEU A 191 7.76 21.57 -12.17
N ASP A 192 9.03 21.64 -11.80
CA ASP A 192 10.05 22.39 -12.52
C ASP A 192 10.75 21.43 -13.47
N GLU A 193 10.64 21.64 -14.79
CA GLU A 193 11.25 20.77 -15.80
C GLU A 193 12.78 20.70 -15.66
N ASP A 194 13.44 21.83 -15.36
CA ASP A 194 14.90 21.89 -15.22
C ASP A 194 15.37 21.17 -13.94
N ARG A 195 14.48 21.01 -12.97
CA ARG A 195 14.73 20.39 -11.66
C ARG A 195 13.69 19.33 -11.34
N LEU A 196 13.35 18.52 -12.35
CA LEU A 196 12.21 17.62 -12.30
C LEU A 196 12.27 16.62 -11.14
N GLU A 197 13.45 16.05 -10.87
CA GLU A 197 13.62 15.09 -9.77
C GLU A 197 13.40 15.73 -8.40
N ASP A 198 14.07 16.87 -8.15
CA ASP A 198 13.98 17.57 -6.87
C ASP A 198 12.56 18.10 -6.62
N SER A 199 11.94 18.67 -7.65
CA SER A 199 10.58 19.21 -7.57
C SER A 199 9.54 18.11 -7.39
N LEU A 200 9.65 16.98 -8.10
CA LEU A 200 8.78 15.82 -7.91
C LEU A 200 8.91 15.24 -6.50
N LEU A 201 10.13 15.09 -5.98
CA LEU A 201 10.34 14.58 -4.61
C LEU A 201 9.68 15.48 -3.57
N LYS A 202 9.81 16.79 -3.74
CA LYS A 202 9.14 17.77 -2.88
C LYS A 202 7.62 17.62 -2.95
N LEU A 203 7.06 17.46 -4.15
CA LEU A 203 5.62 17.26 -4.33
C LEU A 203 5.13 15.97 -3.67
N ILE A 204 5.88 14.87 -3.77
CA ILE A 204 5.54 13.62 -3.10
C ILE A 204 5.54 13.79 -1.57
N GLN A 205 6.48 14.58 -1.02
CA GLN A 205 6.50 14.90 0.42
C GLN A 205 5.30 15.75 0.87
N GLU A 206 4.73 16.56 -0.02
CA GLU A 206 3.53 17.36 0.23
C GLU A 206 2.23 16.54 0.18
N GLY A 207 2.30 15.27 -0.25
CA GLY A 207 1.19 14.33 -0.21
C GLY A 207 0.01 14.75 -1.09
N GLU A 208 -1.21 14.62 -0.56
CA GLU A 208 -2.46 14.89 -1.31
C GLU A 208 -2.54 16.31 -1.90
N ARG A 209 -1.87 17.30 -1.27
CA ARG A 209 -1.84 18.68 -1.77
C ARG A 209 -1.18 18.80 -3.15
N ALA A 210 -0.32 17.85 -3.51
CA ALA A 210 0.35 17.84 -4.80
C ALA A 210 -0.50 17.22 -5.92
N ILE A 211 -1.55 16.46 -5.61
CA ILE A 211 -2.35 15.74 -6.62
C ILE A 211 -2.83 16.67 -7.75
N PRO A 212 -3.42 17.87 -7.48
CA PRO A 212 -3.86 18.76 -8.56
C PRO A 212 -2.72 19.31 -9.43
N VAL A 213 -1.50 19.36 -8.91
CA VAL A 213 -0.30 19.78 -9.67
C VAL A 213 0.14 18.65 -10.58
N LEU A 214 0.19 17.43 -10.05
CA LEU A 214 0.59 16.23 -10.77
C LEU A 214 -0.43 15.84 -11.85
N GLU A 215 -1.73 16.01 -11.61
CA GLU A 215 -2.77 15.81 -12.62
C GLU A 215 -2.64 16.81 -13.78
N ARG A 216 -2.36 18.08 -13.50
CA ARG A 216 -2.10 19.08 -14.56
C ARG A 216 -0.89 18.71 -15.41
N ALA A 217 0.15 18.16 -14.79
CA ALA A 217 1.36 17.75 -15.48
C ALA A 217 1.11 16.62 -16.49
N LEU A 218 0.07 15.80 -16.33
CA LEU A 218 -0.30 14.76 -17.31
C LEU A 218 -0.63 15.31 -18.70
N SER A 219 -0.98 16.60 -18.80
CA SER A 219 -1.28 17.29 -20.05
C SER A 219 -0.14 18.21 -20.55
N ASP A 220 1.04 18.14 -19.92
CA ASP A 220 2.15 19.01 -20.26
C ASP A 220 2.71 18.70 -21.67
N PRO A 221 3.19 19.69 -22.44
CA PRO A 221 3.85 19.44 -23.73
C PRO A 221 5.07 18.51 -23.64
N SER A 222 5.82 18.56 -22.53
CA SER A 222 7.00 17.75 -22.30
C SER A 222 6.62 16.35 -21.83
N ALA A 223 7.09 15.32 -22.56
CA ALA A 223 6.88 13.92 -22.20
C ALA A 223 7.51 13.56 -20.83
N GLU A 224 8.61 14.24 -20.48
CA GLU A 224 9.27 14.07 -19.19
C GLU A 224 8.41 14.59 -18.03
N VAL A 225 7.79 15.77 -18.22
CA VAL A 225 6.88 16.35 -17.22
C VAL A 225 5.61 15.51 -17.08
N ARG A 226 5.03 15.02 -18.19
CA ARG A 226 3.89 14.08 -18.15
C ARG A 226 4.21 12.82 -17.37
N LEU A 227 5.36 12.21 -17.65
CA LEU A 227 5.82 11.01 -16.95
C LEU A 227 6.07 11.28 -15.46
N ALA A 228 6.68 12.41 -15.09
CA ALA A 228 6.87 12.78 -13.69
C ALA A 228 5.53 12.97 -12.95
N GLY A 229 4.54 13.59 -13.59
CA GLY A 229 3.16 13.66 -13.08
C GLY A 229 2.59 12.27 -12.79
N ALA A 230 2.70 11.36 -13.77
CA ALA A 230 2.24 9.97 -13.64
C ALA A 230 2.97 9.20 -12.52
N ILE A 231 4.28 9.37 -12.38
CA ILE A 231 5.07 8.77 -11.29
C ILE A 231 4.59 9.30 -9.94
N GLY A 232 4.45 10.62 -9.79
CA GLY A 232 3.99 11.22 -8.54
C GLY A 232 2.62 10.72 -8.11
N LEU A 233 1.66 10.63 -9.06
CA LEU A 233 0.32 10.10 -8.77
C LEU A 233 0.35 8.63 -8.36
N ALA A 234 1.18 7.81 -9.00
CA ALA A 234 1.37 6.40 -8.65
C ALA A 234 2.00 6.21 -7.27
N GLU A 235 3.03 6.99 -6.93
CA GLU A 235 3.69 6.94 -5.62
C GLU A 235 2.74 7.37 -4.50
N LEU A 236 1.97 8.44 -4.73
CA LEU A 236 0.97 8.93 -3.80
C LEU A 236 -0.29 8.06 -3.72
N ARG A 237 -0.42 7.04 -4.59
CA ARG A 237 -1.63 6.22 -4.71
C ARG A 237 -2.89 7.08 -4.90
N ALA A 238 -2.78 8.08 -5.75
CA ALA A 238 -3.85 9.03 -6.04
C ALA A 238 -4.95 8.37 -6.89
N THR A 239 -5.76 7.48 -6.28
CA THR A 239 -6.79 6.71 -6.99
C THR A 239 -7.87 7.59 -7.62
N SER A 240 -8.11 8.79 -7.07
CA SER A 240 -8.97 9.82 -7.67
C SER A 240 -8.51 10.27 -9.06
N ALA A 241 -7.22 10.16 -9.38
CA ALA A 241 -6.63 10.54 -10.65
C ALA A 241 -6.63 9.42 -11.70
N ALA A 242 -7.19 8.24 -11.38
CA ALA A 242 -7.13 7.06 -12.25
C ALA A 242 -7.67 7.32 -13.66
N ARG A 243 -8.80 8.04 -13.78
CA ARG A 243 -9.36 8.40 -15.10
C ARG A 243 -8.42 9.32 -15.88
N SER A 244 -7.96 10.40 -15.26
CA SER A 244 -7.01 11.35 -15.84
C SER A 244 -5.75 10.64 -16.34
N MET A 245 -5.26 9.65 -15.59
CA MET A 245 -4.07 8.88 -15.92
C MET A 245 -4.30 7.87 -17.06
N VAL A 246 -5.48 7.25 -17.14
CA VAL A 246 -5.87 6.39 -18.27
C VAL A 246 -6.00 7.21 -19.56
N ASP A 247 -6.61 8.38 -19.49
CA ASP A 247 -6.74 9.27 -20.65
C ASP A 247 -5.36 9.74 -21.15
N ALA A 248 -4.51 10.22 -20.23
CA ALA A 248 -3.14 10.61 -20.55
C ALA A 248 -2.33 9.45 -21.15
N TYR A 249 -2.47 8.23 -20.61
CA TYR A 249 -1.83 7.05 -21.18
C TYR A 249 -2.26 6.75 -22.62
N LEU A 250 -3.55 6.89 -22.91
CA LEU A 250 -4.08 6.65 -24.25
C LEU A 250 -3.62 7.71 -25.27
N GLU A 251 -3.43 8.95 -24.81
CA GLU A 251 -2.94 10.07 -25.62
C GLU A 251 -1.41 10.10 -25.76
N GLU A 252 -0.68 9.41 -24.89
CA GLU A 252 0.78 9.40 -24.90
C GLU A 252 1.34 8.79 -26.20
N THR A 253 2.23 9.53 -26.85
CA THR A 253 2.83 9.18 -28.15
C THR A 253 4.35 9.02 -28.09
N SER A 254 4.99 9.46 -27.00
CA SER A 254 6.42 9.30 -26.76
C SER A 254 6.78 7.88 -26.30
N ASP A 255 8.07 7.66 -26.08
CA ASP A 255 8.59 6.45 -25.45
C ASP A 255 8.18 6.32 -23.97
N ALA A 256 7.51 7.31 -23.39
CA ALA A 256 6.96 7.23 -22.03
C ALA A 256 5.75 6.29 -21.90
N ALA A 257 5.02 6.01 -22.99
CA ALA A 257 3.75 5.29 -22.94
C ALA A 257 3.80 3.93 -22.19
N PRO A 258 4.82 3.05 -22.39
CA PRO A 258 4.91 1.79 -21.65
C PRO A 258 5.03 2.00 -20.13
N HIS A 259 5.66 3.09 -19.67
CA HIS A 259 5.78 3.40 -18.26
C HIS A 259 4.44 3.75 -17.64
N PHE A 260 3.61 4.54 -18.33
CA PHE A 260 2.24 4.84 -17.91
C PHE A 260 1.42 3.58 -17.67
N ALA A 261 1.50 2.60 -18.59
CA ALA A 261 0.78 1.33 -18.46
C ALA A 261 1.13 0.60 -17.16
N ARG A 262 2.41 0.60 -16.78
CA ARG A 262 2.88 0.01 -15.52
C ARG A 262 2.47 0.85 -14.31
N LEU A 263 2.57 2.16 -14.40
CA LEU A 263 2.22 3.07 -13.31
C LEU A 263 0.72 3.02 -12.97
N LEU A 264 -0.15 2.80 -13.96
CA LEU A 264 -1.58 2.56 -13.73
C LEU A 264 -1.83 1.39 -12.76
N ALA A 265 -0.97 0.35 -12.77
CA ALA A 265 -1.10 -0.77 -11.86
C ALA A 265 -0.90 -0.40 -10.38
N TYR A 266 -0.26 0.74 -10.11
CA TYR A 266 -0.12 1.28 -8.75
C TYR A 266 -1.41 1.90 -8.21
N LEU A 267 -2.33 2.28 -9.10
CA LEU A 267 -3.65 2.79 -8.73
C LEU A 267 -4.69 1.67 -8.58
N GLY A 268 -4.36 0.44 -8.98
CA GLY A 268 -5.15 -0.75 -8.66
C GLY A 268 -6.55 -0.79 -9.27
N GLU A 269 -7.55 -1.07 -8.43
CA GLU A 269 -8.95 -1.29 -8.84
C GLU A 269 -9.53 -0.05 -9.54
N GLU A 270 -9.20 1.16 -9.06
CA GLU A 270 -9.68 2.40 -9.66
C GLU A 270 -9.13 2.62 -11.07
N ALA A 271 -7.91 2.14 -11.36
CA ALA A 271 -7.40 2.11 -12.73
C ALA A 271 -8.15 1.08 -13.58
N LEU A 272 -8.48 -0.10 -13.04
CA LEU A 272 -9.27 -1.09 -13.76
C LEU A 272 -10.67 -0.55 -14.09
N GLU A 273 -11.37 0.07 -13.13
CA GLU A 273 -12.67 0.71 -13.34
C GLU A 273 -12.60 1.82 -14.40
N ALA A 274 -11.53 2.64 -14.38
CA ALA A 274 -11.32 3.68 -15.39
C ALA A 274 -11.11 3.08 -16.80
N ILE A 275 -10.36 1.97 -16.91
CA ILE A 275 -10.17 1.24 -18.16
C ILE A 275 -11.51 0.66 -18.67
N GLU A 276 -12.30 0.05 -17.79
CA GLU A 276 -13.63 -0.48 -18.14
C GLU A 276 -14.56 0.63 -18.64
N ALA A 277 -14.62 1.75 -17.91
CA ALA A 277 -15.42 2.91 -18.30
C ALA A 277 -15.00 3.43 -19.68
N ARG A 278 -13.70 3.47 -19.97
CA ARG A 278 -13.16 3.91 -21.26
C ARG A 278 -13.45 2.95 -22.41
N MET A 279 -13.59 1.66 -22.12
CA MET A 279 -13.88 0.61 -23.09
C MET A 279 -15.38 0.40 -23.38
N ARG A 280 -16.28 0.99 -22.56
CA ARG A 280 -17.73 0.76 -22.61
C ARG A 280 -18.33 0.97 -24.01
N ASP A 281 -17.83 1.95 -24.75
CA ASP A 281 -18.34 2.31 -26.09
C ASP A 281 -17.38 1.90 -27.23
N GLU A 282 -16.31 1.15 -26.91
CA GLU A 282 -15.32 0.72 -27.89
C GLU A 282 -15.77 -0.55 -28.63
N ILE A 283 -15.57 -0.54 -29.95
CA ILE A 283 -15.97 -1.66 -30.81
C ILE A 283 -14.82 -2.70 -30.91
N GLY A 284 -13.58 -2.22 -30.86
CA GLY A 284 -12.37 -2.99 -31.09
C GLY A 284 -11.53 -3.22 -29.84
N MET A 285 -10.68 -4.25 -29.89
CA MET A 285 -9.67 -4.47 -28.85
C MET A 285 -8.68 -3.32 -28.83
N ASN A 286 -8.34 -2.82 -27.63
CA ASN A 286 -7.34 -1.76 -27.46
C ASN A 286 -6.00 -2.34 -26.96
N ARG A 287 -4.96 -2.31 -27.81
CA ARG A 287 -3.64 -2.88 -27.47
C ARG A 287 -2.95 -2.17 -26.30
N ARG A 288 -3.17 -0.86 -26.14
CA ARG A 288 -2.60 -0.09 -25.01
C ARG A 288 -3.24 -0.54 -23.71
N LEU A 289 -4.57 -0.55 -23.66
CA LEU A 289 -5.29 -1.01 -22.46
C LEU A 289 -5.03 -2.49 -22.15
N ALA A 290 -4.78 -3.33 -23.16
CA ALA A 290 -4.31 -4.70 -22.95
C ALA A 290 -2.96 -4.75 -22.22
N LEU A 291 -2.01 -3.87 -22.55
CA LEU A 291 -0.73 -3.77 -21.83
C LEU A 291 -0.92 -3.28 -20.39
N ALA A 292 -1.76 -2.27 -20.16
CA ALA A 292 -2.10 -1.82 -18.82
C ALA A 292 -2.75 -2.94 -17.99
N MET A 293 -3.68 -3.71 -18.58
CA MET A 293 -4.26 -4.90 -17.97
C MET A 293 -3.20 -5.98 -17.70
N ALA A 294 -2.22 -6.19 -18.58
CA ALA A 294 -1.13 -7.12 -18.30
C ALA A 294 -0.34 -6.72 -17.04
N HIS A 295 -0.04 -5.42 -16.85
CA HIS A 295 0.61 -4.91 -15.65
C HIS A 295 -0.28 -4.97 -14.40
N LEU A 296 -1.59 -4.74 -14.53
CA LEU A 296 -2.56 -4.93 -13.45
C LEU A 296 -2.63 -6.41 -13.03
N ALA A 297 -2.68 -7.34 -13.99
CA ALA A 297 -2.63 -8.78 -13.72
C ALA A 297 -1.33 -9.16 -13.01
N GLU A 298 -0.17 -8.67 -13.47
CA GLU A 298 1.11 -8.84 -12.76
C GLU A 298 1.11 -8.25 -11.34
N ALA A 299 0.37 -7.15 -11.14
CA ALA A 299 0.16 -6.54 -9.84
C ALA A 299 -0.87 -7.30 -8.98
N GLY A 300 -1.44 -8.40 -9.44
CA GLY A 300 -2.36 -9.26 -8.70
C GLY A 300 -3.84 -8.92 -8.87
N PHE A 301 -4.21 -8.27 -9.98
CA PHE A 301 -5.60 -8.10 -10.44
C PHE A 301 -5.95 -9.11 -11.55
N ASP A 302 -5.26 -10.25 -11.57
CA ASP A 302 -5.39 -11.30 -12.59
C ASP A 302 -6.76 -11.96 -12.56
N VAL A 303 -7.34 -12.16 -11.37
CA VAL A 303 -8.68 -12.74 -11.20
C VAL A 303 -9.76 -11.83 -11.79
N GLU A 304 -9.72 -10.54 -11.52
CA GLU A 304 -10.65 -9.54 -12.04
C GLU A 304 -10.54 -9.49 -13.57
N ILE A 305 -9.33 -9.50 -14.11
CA ILE A 305 -9.10 -9.50 -15.55
C ILE A 305 -9.54 -10.82 -16.20
N GLU A 306 -9.36 -11.97 -15.53
CA GLU A 306 -9.90 -13.26 -15.96
C GLU A 306 -11.43 -13.25 -16.01
N GLN A 307 -12.10 -12.61 -15.05
CA GLN A 307 -13.55 -12.44 -15.07
C GLN A 307 -13.98 -11.57 -16.25
N LEU A 308 -13.33 -10.43 -16.48
CA LEU A 308 -13.59 -9.58 -17.65
C LEU A 308 -13.40 -10.34 -18.98
N ALA A 309 -12.39 -11.22 -19.04
CA ALA A 309 -12.10 -12.04 -20.22
C ALA A 309 -13.17 -13.07 -20.58
N GLN A 310 -14.17 -13.31 -19.72
CA GLN A 310 -15.27 -14.25 -19.97
C GLN A 310 -16.37 -13.70 -20.89
N GLY A 311 -16.47 -12.38 -21.05
CA GLY A 311 -17.47 -11.74 -21.92
C GLY A 311 -17.19 -11.87 -23.43
N ASP A 312 -18.05 -11.33 -24.28
CA ASP A 312 -17.88 -11.37 -25.75
C ASP A 312 -17.65 -9.99 -26.40
N ASP A 313 -17.51 -8.95 -25.58
CA ASP A 313 -17.33 -7.57 -26.01
C ASP A 313 -15.84 -7.20 -26.26
N ALA A 314 -15.61 -5.92 -26.58
CA ALA A 314 -14.27 -5.39 -26.82
C ALA A 314 -13.40 -5.40 -25.56
N LEU A 315 -14.01 -5.21 -24.39
CA LEU A 315 -13.37 -5.26 -23.09
C LEU A 315 -12.83 -6.67 -22.82
N ALA A 316 -13.64 -7.70 -23.02
CA ALA A 316 -13.23 -9.10 -22.85
C ALA A 316 -12.10 -9.50 -23.81
N ARG A 317 -12.15 -9.05 -25.07
CA ARG A 317 -11.04 -9.27 -26.03
C ARG A 317 -9.74 -8.59 -25.57
N THR A 318 -9.85 -7.39 -25.01
CA THR A 318 -8.72 -6.61 -24.48
C THR A 318 -8.12 -7.29 -23.24
N ALA A 319 -8.96 -7.75 -22.32
CA ALA A 319 -8.56 -8.49 -21.13
C ALA A 319 -7.82 -9.79 -21.48
N ARG A 320 -8.35 -10.61 -22.40
CA ARG A 320 -7.66 -11.82 -22.89
C ARG A 320 -6.29 -11.53 -23.46
N GLU A 321 -6.19 -10.46 -24.25
CA GLU A 321 -4.92 -10.07 -24.83
C GLU A 321 -3.94 -9.57 -23.77
N GLY A 322 -4.43 -8.89 -22.72
CA GLY A 322 -3.61 -8.53 -21.55
C GLY A 322 -3.08 -9.75 -20.80
N LEU A 323 -3.94 -10.73 -20.51
CA LEU A 323 -3.53 -11.99 -19.87
C LEU A 323 -2.50 -12.76 -20.71
N ARG A 324 -2.68 -12.80 -22.04
CA ARG A 324 -1.70 -13.40 -22.96
C ARG A 324 -0.34 -12.69 -22.91
N ARG A 325 -0.35 -11.38 -22.66
CA ARG A 325 0.83 -10.52 -22.59
C ARG A 325 1.49 -10.44 -21.22
N ILE A 326 1.03 -11.18 -20.20
CA ILE A 326 1.67 -11.18 -18.87
C ILE A 326 3.18 -11.46 -18.98
N MET A 327 3.58 -12.39 -19.85
CA MET A 327 5.01 -12.65 -20.11
C MET A 327 5.70 -11.52 -20.88
N ASP A 328 5.05 -10.92 -21.88
CA ASP A 328 5.60 -9.80 -22.66
C ASP A 328 5.72 -8.50 -21.81
N ALA A 329 4.85 -8.32 -20.82
CA ALA A 329 4.89 -7.20 -19.86
C ALA A 329 6.11 -7.26 -18.94
N ARG A 330 6.62 -8.48 -18.67
CA ARG A 330 7.92 -8.69 -18.02
C ARG A 330 9.05 -8.21 -18.91
N ASP A 331 9.04 -8.56 -20.20
CA ASP A 331 10.12 -8.26 -21.15
C ASP A 331 10.16 -6.78 -21.58
N ALA A 332 9.02 -6.08 -21.56
CA ALA A 332 8.94 -4.65 -21.89
C ALA A 332 9.75 -3.74 -20.95
N VAL A 333 10.14 -4.24 -19.77
CA VAL A 333 10.97 -3.49 -18.79
C VAL A 333 12.20 -4.30 -18.32
N ALA A 334 12.15 -5.63 -18.33
CA ALA A 334 13.19 -6.47 -17.72
C ALA A 334 14.44 -6.71 -18.57
N LEU A 335 14.46 -6.37 -19.86
CA LEU A 335 15.68 -6.41 -20.68
C LEU A 335 16.20 -5.00 -20.91
N SER A 336 16.81 -4.43 -19.87
CA SER A 336 17.92 -3.53 -20.10
C SER A 336 19.09 -3.93 -19.22
N SER A 337 20.07 -4.58 -19.85
CA SER A 337 21.44 -4.62 -19.35
C SER A 337 21.90 -3.20 -18.94
N LEU A 338 22.92 -3.09 -18.09
CA LEU A 338 23.50 -1.79 -17.73
C LEU A 338 23.91 -0.99 -18.99
N GLU A 339 24.28 -1.68 -20.07
CA GLU A 339 24.58 -1.09 -21.40
C GLU A 339 23.33 -0.56 -22.11
N GLU A 340 22.20 -1.27 -22.10
CA GLU A 340 20.92 -0.79 -22.63
C GLU A 340 20.37 0.39 -21.82
N ARG A 341 20.57 0.41 -20.49
CA ARG A 341 20.21 1.56 -19.63
C ARG A 341 21.01 2.82 -19.94
N LEU A 342 22.26 2.66 -20.38
CA LEU A 342 23.11 3.75 -20.84
C LEU A 342 22.70 4.26 -22.23
N GLN A 343 22.03 3.42 -23.04
CA GLN A 343 21.49 3.79 -24.35
C GLN A 343 20.02 4.25 -24.31
N MET A 344 19.31 4.13 -23.18
CA MET A 344 17.99 4.75 -23.00
C MET A 344 18.10 6.27 -23.17
N GLU A 345 17.29 6.85 -24.05
CA GLU A 345 17.17 8.30 -24.24
C GLU A 345 15.83 8.81 -23.67
N GLY A 346 15.72 10.12 -23.42
CA GLY A 346 14.47 10.78 -23.02
C GLY A 346 13.81 10.22 -21.76
N SER A 347 12.48 10.02 -21.84
CA SER A 347 11.61 9.66 -20.72
C SER A 347 11.97 8.32 -20.08
N SER A 348 12.51 7.36 -20.85
CA SER A 348 12.93 6.07 -20.30
C SER A 348 14.12 6.18 -19.34
N ARG A 349 15.08 7.06 -19.62
CA ARG A 349 16.21 7.35 -18.72
C ARG A 349 15.74 8.05 -17.45
N LEU A 350 14.81 8.99 -17.58
CA LEU A 350 14.20 9.69 -16.46
C LEU A 350 13.42 8.73 -15.54
N ALA A 351 12.59 7.85 -16.11
CA ALA A 351 11.85 6.81 -15.36
C ALA A 351 12.79 5.99 -14.48
N ALA A 352 13.89 5.50 -15.07
CA ALA A 352 14.87 4.69 -14.37
C ALA A 352 15.56 5.45 -13.21
N ARG A 353 15.91 6.73 -13.42
CA ARG A 353 16.51 7.57 -12.38
C ARG A 353 15.54 7.85 -11.24
N LEU A 354 14.32 8.29 -11.55
CA LEU A 354 13.31 8.61 -10.57
C LEU A 354 12.94 7.39 -9.74
N GLU A 355 12.72 6.24 -10.37
CA GLU A 355 12.40 5.00 -9.65
C GLU A 355 13.54 4.47 -8.80
N ALA A 356 14.79 4.63 -9.25
CA ALA A 356 15.93 4.27 -8.42
C ALA A 356 15.99 5.17 -7.18
N ARG A 357 15.74 6.47 -7.36
CA ARG A 357 15.81 7.47 -6.29
C ARG A 357 14.65 7.40 -5.30
N LEU A 358 13.46 7.02 -5.75
CA LEU A 358 12.28 6.88 -4.88
C LEU A 358 12.29 5.58 -4.04
N ARG A 359 13.11 4.59 -4.42
CA ARG A 359 13.29 3.32 -3.68
C ARG A 359 14.41 3.38 -2.64
N HIS A 360 15.13 4.50 -2.52
CA HIS A 360 16.23 4.76 -1.59
C HIS A 360 15.92 5.98 -0.73
#